data_AF-A0A7C6TA27-F1
#
_entry.id   AF-A0A7C6TA27-F1
#
_cell.length_a   1.000
_cell.length_b   1.000
_cell.length_c   1.000
_cell.angle_alpha   90.00
_cell.angle_beta   90.00
_cell.angle_gamma   90.00
#
_symmetry.space_group_name_H-M   'P 1'
#
loop_
_entity.id
_entity.type
_entity.pdbx_description
1 polymer ?
#
loop_
_entity_poly.entity_id
_entity_poly.type
_entity_poly.pdbx_seq_one_letter_code
_entity_poly.pdbx_strand_id
1 'polypeptide(L)'
;MKANGKGFTLIELLVVIAIIAILAAILFPVFARARENARKANCQSNLKQLAQATLMYAQDHDETHSWWNRNVSPSLSPLATPQAVYPYIKNNKAYNCPSSSNQRDSDTYRDFTFPGPASRGYAWADWAFGGVRTRPLTLAEINTPSTTIMLADSAHMFGGKGAIIWANICCDDGSGTLDGLTNDGKPVDDKQSRHFGGENIAFMDGHVKWMRSTDVFGQWSVLSNPNQ
;
A
#
# COMPACT_ATOMS: atom_id res chain seq x y z
N MET A 1 -17.04 23.34 -63.19
CA MET A 1 -15.79 22.70 -62.70
C MET A 1 -16.17 21.33 -62.15
N LYS A 2 -15.81 20.23 -62.84
CA LYS A 2 -16.11 18.87 -62.37
C LYS A 2 -15.13 18.52 -61.24
N ALA A 3 -15.63 18.32 -60.03
CA ALA A 3 -14.83 17.81 -58.93
C ALA A 3 -14.52 16.32 -59.22
N ASN A 4 -13.26 16.01 -59.53
CA ASN A 4 -12.75 14.65 -59.58
C ASN A 4 -12.63 14.13 -58.14
N GLY A 5 -13.75 13.70 -57.57
CA GLY A 5 -13.75 12.97 -56.30
C GLY A 5 -13.16 11.59 -56.52
N LYS A 6 -11.90 11.37 -56.10
CA LYS A 6 -11.34 10.02 -56.02
C LYS A 6 -12.14 9.24 -54.97
N GLY A 7 -12.87 8.20 -55.40
CA GLY A 7 -13.62 7.34 -54.49
C GLY A 7 -12.67 6.47 -53.67
N PHE A 8 -12.93 6.35 -52.37
CA PHE A 8 -12.19 5.48 -51.46
C PHE A 8 -12.61 4.03 -51.69
N THR A 9 -11.66 3.13 -51.93
CA THR A 9 -11.96 1.72 -52.18
C THR A 9 -12.11 0.95 -50.87
N LEU A 10 -12.94 -0.10 -50.86
CA LEU A 10 -13.10 -1.00 -49.71
C LEU A 10 -11.78 -1.64 -49.26
N ILE A 11 -10.86 -1.91 -50.20
CA ILE A 11 -9.54 -2.50 -49.91
C ILE A 11 -8.66 -1.50 -49.17
N GLU A 12 -8.63 -0.23 -49.57
CA GLU A 12 -7.89 0.82 -48.87
C GLU A 12 -8.37 0.98 -47.42
N LEU A 13 -9.69 0.92 -47.19
CA LEU A 13 -10.25 0.94 -45.85
C LEU A 13 -9.80 -0.28 -45.03
N LEU A 14 -9.87 -1.47 -45.63
CA LEU A 14 -9.58 -2.74 -44.97
C LEU A 14 -8.11 -2.84 -44.55
N VAL A 15 -7.18 -2.40 -45.41
CA VAL A 15 -5.75 -2.40 -45.07
C VAL A 15 -5.45 -1.44 -43.92
N VAL A 16 -6.08 -0.27 -43.90
CA VAL A 16 -5.87 0.72 -42.82
C VAL A 16 -6.36 0.19 -41.48
N ILE A 17 -7.57 -0.39 -41.42
CA ILE A 17 -8.06 -0.98 -40.16
C ILE A 17 -7.21 -2.17 -39.72
N ALA A 18 -6.68 -2.97 -40.66
CA ALA A 18 -5.80 -4.08 -40.35
C ALA A 18 -4.48 -3.59 -39.72
N ILE A 19 -3.87 -2.53 -40.28
CA ILE A 19 -2.66 -1.93 -39.72
C ILE A 19 -2.95 -1.34 -38.33
N ILE A 20 -4.05 -0.61 -38.15
CA ILE A 20 -4.45 -0.05 -36.84
C ILE A 20 -4.66 -1.17 -35.81
N ALA A 21 -5.31 -2.27 -36.20
CA ALA A 21 -5.53 -3.42 -35.32
C ALA A 21 -4.21 -4.07 -34.86
N ILE A 22 -3.25 -4.25 -35.78
CA ILE A 22 -1.92 -4.80 -35.44
C ILE A 22 -1.18 -3.86 -34.48
N LEU A 23 -1.16 -2.55 -34.77
CA LEU A 23 -0.49 -1.56 -33.92
C LEU A 23 -1.12 -1.51 -32.53
N ALA A 24 -2.45 -1.50 -32.46
CA ALA A 24 -3.19 -1.49 -31.20
C ALA A 24 -2.92 -2.76 -30.38
N ALA A 25 -2.89 -3.94 -31.02
CA ALA A 25 -2.61 -5.22 -30.37
C ALA A 25 -1.24 -5.26 -29.67
N ILE A 26 -0.22 -4.61 -30.24
CA ILE A 26 1.12 -4.50 -29.62
C ILE A 26 1.15 -3.38 -28.56
N LEU A 27 0.47 -2.27 -28.81
CA LEU A 27 0.52 -1.10 -27.94
C LEU A 27 -0.23 -1.31 -26.61
N PHE A 28 -1.37 -2.01 -26.62
CA PHE A 28 -2.17 -2.23 -25.41
C PHE A 28 -1.43 -2.95 -24.26
N PRO A 29 -0.78 -4.12 -24.47
CA PRO A 29 -0.07 -4.79 -23.39
C PRO A 29 1.13 -3.97 -22.87
N VAL A 30 1.84 -3.28 -23.77
CA VAL A 30 2.97 -2.40 -23.40
C VAL A 30 2.48 -1.22 -22.56
N PHE A 31 1.39 -0.58 -22.99
CA PHE A 31 0.81 0.56 -22.28
C PHE A 31 0.28 0.17 -20.91
N ALA A 32 -0.36 -1.00 -20.77
CA ALA A 32 -0.81 -1.52 -19.48
C ALA A 32 0.38 -1.70 -18.51
N ARG A 33 1.49 -2.28 -18.98
CA ARG A 33 2.70 -2.45 -18.17
C ARG A 33 3.34 -1.11 -17.80
N ALA A 34 3.41 -0.16 -18.74
CA ALA A 34 3.94 1.18 -18.48
C ALA A 34 3.12 1.93 -17.43
N ARG A 35 1.78 1.86 -17.52
CA ARG A 35 0.86 2.45 -16.54
C ARG A 35 1.07 1.88 -15.14
N GLU A 36 1.22 0.56 -15.02
CA GLU A 36 1.44 -0.07 -13.72
C GLU A 36 2.82 0.25 -13.14
N ASN A 37 3.87 0.35 -13.96
CA ASN A 37 5.16 0.85 -13.51
C ASN A 37 5.07 2.29 -12.95
N ALA A 38 4.28 3.16 -13.59
CA ALA A 38 4.06 4.52 -13.09
C ALA A 38 3.32 4.51 -11.73
N ARG A 39 2.30 3.65 -11.58
CA ARG A 39 1.60 3.48 -10.29
C ARG A 39 2.52 2.95 -9.20
N LYS A 40 3.38 1.97 -9.52
CA LYS A 40 4.40 1.46 -8.61
C LYS A 40 5.36 2.56 -8.14
N ALA A 41 5.86 3.39 -9.06
CA ALA A 41 6.74 4.51 -8.72
C ALA A 41 6.03 5.53 -7.81
N ASN A 42 4.73 5.77 -8.04
CA ASN A 42 3.92 6.62 -7.16
C ASN A 42 3.75 5.98 -5.76
N CYS A 43 3.44 4.68 -5.66
CA CYS A 43 3.34 4.00 -4.37
C CYS A 43 4.69 4.03 -3.62
N GLN A 44 5.82 3.83 -4.31
CA GLN A 44 7.16 3.98 -3.74
C GLN A 44 7.43 5.40 -3.19
N SER A 45 7.06 6.45 -3.94
CA SER A 45 7.21 7.84 -3.50
C SER A 45 6.33 8.16 -2.29
N ASN A 46 5.09 7.67 -2.27
CA ASN A 46 4.17 7.83 -1.16
C ASN A 46 4.70 7.13 0.11
N LEU A 47 5.16 5.88 0.00
CA LEU A 47 5.80 5.17 1.09
C LEU A 47 7.03 5.91 1.62
N LYS A 48 7.84 6.51 0.73
CA LYS A 48 9.00 7.29 1.17
C LYS A 48 8.56 8.51 1.99
N GLN A 49 7.54 9.23 1.55
CA GLN A 49 6.99 10.37 2.29
C GLN A 49 6.44 9.94 3.66
N LEU A 50 5.68 8.84 3.71
CA LEU A 50 5.14 8.30 4.95
C LEU A 50 6.25 7.83 5.91
N ALA A 51 7.25 7.12 5.41
CA ALA A 51 8.38 6.67 6.22
C ALA A 51 9.16 7.85 6.82
N GLN A 52 9.41 8.89 6.03
CA GLN A 52 10.04 10.11 6.54
C GLN A 52 9.17 10.81 7.59
N ALA A 53 7.85 10.91 7.36
CA ALA A 53 6.91 11.45 8.34
C ALA A 53 6.90 10.65 9.66
N THR A 54 7.00 9.32 9.59
CA THR A 54 7.13 8.45 10.78
C THR A 54 8.43 8.69 11.54
N LEU A 55 9.54 8.94 10.85
CA LEU A 55 10.81 9.27 11.49
C LEU A 55 10.80 10.68 12.10
N MET A 56 10.21 11.66 11.43
CA MET A 56 10.02 13.01 11.98
C MET A 56 9.15 12.98 13.24
N TYR A 57 8.07 12.19 13.23
CA TYR A 57 7.27 11.96 14.43
C TYR A 57 8.14 11.44 15.59
N ALA A 58 8.95 10.41 15.34
CA ALA A 58 9.78 9.85 16.41
C ALA A 58 10.77 10.87 16.99
N GLN A 59 11.32 11.76 16.15
CA GLN A 59 12.20 12.84 16.60
C GLN A 59 11.51 13.83 17.55
N ASP A 60 10.24 14.13 17.31
CA ASP A 60 9.46 15.05 18.15
C ASP A 60 8.87 14.38 19.41
N HIS A 61 8.90 13.05 19.49
CA HIS A 61 8.24 12.23 20.51
C HIS A 61 9.21 11.30 21.25
N ASP A 62 10.26 11.88 21.85
CA ASP A 62 11.25 11.18 22.70
C ASP A 62 11.86 9.93 22.04
N GLU A 63 12.12 9.99 20.73
CA GLU A 63 12.64 8.87 19.94
C GLU A 63 11.73 7.63 19.99
N THR A 64 10.41 7.85 20.05
CA THR A 64 9.42 6.77 20.06
C THR A 64 8.48 6.83 18.87
N HIS A 65 8.21 5.66 18.30
CA HIS A 65 7.22 5.54 17.24
C HIS A 65 5.80 5.68 17.80
N SER A 66 4.90 6.18 16.96
CA SER A 66 3.48 6.16 17.28
C SER A 66 3.00 4.73 17.48
N TRP A 67 2.04 4.55 18.37
CA TRP A 67 1.52 3.23 18.70
C TRP A 67 0.02 3.29 18.90
N TRP A 68 -0.66 2.28 18.38
CA TRP A 68 -2.08 2.09 18.57
C TRP A 68 -2.38 0.92 19.51
N ASN A 69 -3.20 1.19 20.52
CA ASN A 69 -3.65 0.18 21.47
C ASN A 69 -5.03 -0.35 21.08
N ARG A 70 -5.07 -1.59 20.57
CA ARG A 70 -6.33 -2.29 20.22
C ARG A 70 -7.28 -2.54 21.38
N ASN A 71 -6.79 -2.53 22.61
CA ASN A 71 -7.57 -2.92 23.79
C ASN A 71 -8.29 -1.73 24.46
N VAL A 72 -8.17 -0.52 23.90
CA VAL A 72 -8.87 0.67 24.37
C VAL A 72 -9.73 1.23 23.25
N SER A 73 -10.81 1.92 23.63
CA SER A 73 -11.68 2.61 22.66
C SER A 73 -10.85 3.49 21.72
N PRO A 74 -11.16 3.58 20.41
CA PRO A 74 -10.49 4.48 19.48
C PRO A 74 -10.48 5.95 19.95
N SER A 75 -11.49 6.37 20.71
CA SER A 75 -11.53 7.69 21.34
C SER A 75 -10.48 7.91 22.45
N LEU A 76 -9.92 6.83 22.98
CA LEU A 76 -8.89 6.80 24.04
C LEU A 76 -7.51 6.38 23.53
N SER A 77 -7.40 5.87 22.29
CA SER A 77 -6.14 5.68 21.56
C SER A 77 -6.20 6.39 20.20
N PRO A 78 -6.25 7.73 20.19
CA PRO A 78 -6.35 8.52 18.95
C PRO A 78 -5.09 8.50 18.08
N LEU A 79 -3.99 7.89 18.55
CA LEU A 79 -2.68 7.84 17.88
C LEU A 79 -2.54 6.61 16.98
N ALA A 80 -3.57 6.29 16.19
CA ALA A 80 -3.37 5.40 15.05
C ALA A 80 -2.27 6.01 14.16
N THR A 81 -1.25 5.23 13.80
CA THR A 81 -0.05 5.72 13.11
C THR A 81 -0.32 6.65 11.92
N PRO A 82 -1.32 6.40 11.05
CA PRO A 82 -1.62 7.33 9.96
C PRO A 82 -1.96 8.75 10.42
N GLN A 83 -2.66 8.89 11.54
CA GLN A 83 -3.03 10.18 12.13
C GLN A 83 -1.88 10.85 12.83
N ALA A 84 -1.11 10.08 13.59
CA ALA A 84 0.05 10.58 14.32
C ALA A 84 1.06 11.24 13.36
N VAL A 85 1.24 10.66 12.17
CA VAL A 85 2.18 11.17 11.16
C VAL A 85 1.55 12.19 10.20
N TYR A 86 0.23 12.38 10.23
CA TYR A 86 -0.47 13.29 9.32
C TYR A 86 0.01 14.76 9.36
N PRO A 87 0.31 15.36 10.53
CA PRO A 87 0.84 16.72 10.61
C PRO A 87 2.14 16.95 9.83
N TYR A 88 2.93 15.91 9.57
CA TYR A 88 4.21 15.99 8.88
C TYR A 88 4.09 15.88 7.36
N ILE A 89 3.03 15.23 6.86
CA ILE A 89 2.82 15.02 5.41
C ILE A 89 1.74 15.94 4.83
N LYS A 90 0.69 16.25 5.60
CA LYS A 90 -0.45 17.12 5.21
C LYS A 90 -1.04 16.81 3.83
N ASN A 91 -1.03 15.54 3.43
CA ASN A 91 -1.49 15.09 2.12
C ASN A 91 -2.22 13.75 2.22
N ASN A 92 -3.55 13.77 2.22
CA ASN A 92 -4.38 12.56 2.29
C ASN A 92 -4.12 11.59 1.13
N LYS A 93 -3.77 12.08 -0.06
CA LYS A 93 -3.56 11.22 -1.23
C LYS A 93 -2.33 10.33 -1.08
N ALA A 94 -1.36 10.73 -0.26
CA ALA A 94 -0.16 9.95 0.01
C ALA A 94 -0.44 8.69 0.84
N TYR A 95 -1.62 8.57 1.45
CA TYR A 95 -2.07 7.39 2.19
C TYR A 95 -2.79 6.36 1.31
N ASN A 96 -2.94 6.65 0.01
CA ASN A 96 -3.65 5.78 -0.93
C ASN A 96 -2.69 5.25 -2.01
N CYS A 97 -2.64 3.94 -2.20
CA CYS A 97 -1.95 3.37 -3.35
C CYS A 97 -2.83 3.47 -4.61
N PRO A 98 -2.36 4.09 -5.71
CA PRO A 98 -3.09 4.15 -6.98
C PRO A 98 -3.43 2.80 -7.62
N SER A 99 -2.83 1.70 -7.15
CA SER A 99 -3.17 0.34 -7.58
C SER A 99 -4.18 -0.36 -6.67
N SER A 100 -4.60 0.26 -5.56
CA SER A 100 -5.70 -0.26 -4.73
C SER A 100 -7.03 -0.22 -5.49
N SER A 101 -7.79 -1.31 -5.44
CA SER A 101 -9.10 -1.45 -6.11
C SER A 101 -10.24 -0.73 -5.37
N ASN A 102 -10.05 -0.34 -4.10
CA ASN A 102 -11.05 0.31 -3.26
C ASN A 102 -10.67 1.74 -2.87
N GLN A 103 -10.55 2.62 -3.87
CA GLN A 103 -10.45 4.07 -3.66
C GLN A 103 -11.83 4.66 -3.34
N ARG A 104 -12.28 4.55 -2.08
CA ARG A 104 -13.42 5.34 -1.58
C ARG A 104 -12.87 6.60 -0.88
N ASP A 105 -13.62 7.69 -0.85
CA ASP A 105 -13.23 8.93 -0.15
C ASP A 105 -13.81 8.97 1.29
N SER A 106 -13.85 7.84 1.99
CA SER A 106 -14.43 7.76 3.34
C SER A 106 -13.38 7.40 4.40
N ASP A 107 -13.27 8.20 5.46
CA ASP A 107 -12.44 7.89 6.65
C ASP A 107 -13.13 6.88 7.61
N THR A 108 -14.31 6.40 7.21
CA THR A 108 -15.11 5.44 7.94
C THR A 108 -14.85 4.01 7.46
N TYR A 109 -14.59 3.13 8.42
CA TYR A 109 -14.57 1.69 8.25
C TYR A 109 -15.56 1.07 9.25
N ARG A 110 -16.67 0.50 8.75
CA ARG A 110 -17.81 0.07 9.59
C ARG A 110 -18.28 1.23 10.50
N ASP A 111 -18.43 0.99 11.80
CA ASP A 111 -18.82 1.99 12.82
C ASP A 111 -17.61 2.75 13.41
N PHE A 112 -16.40 2.49 12.89
CA PHE A 112 -15.18 3.17 13.33
C PHE A 112 -14.87 4.34 12.38
N THR A 113 -14.99 5.55 12.90
CA THR A 113 -14.37 6.74 12.31
C THR A 113 -12.95 6.80 12.84
N PHE A 114 -11.96 6.53 11.98
CA PHE A 114 -10.59 6.75 12.38
C PHE A 114 -10.37 8.27 12.53
N PRO A 115 -9.75 8.73 13.62
CA PRO A 115 -9.31 10.12 13.67
C PRO A 115 -8.17 10.22 12.66
N GLY A 116 -8.40 10.68 11.42
CA GLY A 116 -7.34 10.87 10.42
C GLY A 116 -7.55 10.22 9.05
N PRO A 117 -6.62 10.44 8.10
CA PRO A 117 -6.75 9.91 6.75
C PRO A 117 -6.77 8.38 6.77
N ALA A 118 -7.75 7.79 6.11
CA ALA A 118 -7.75 6.35 5.88
C ALA A 118 -6.56 5.95 5.01
N SER A 119 -5.70 5.06 5.53
CA SER A 119 -4.71 4.40 4.68
C SER A 119 -5.35 3.29 3.85
N ARG A 120 -5.24 3.42 2.53
CA ARG A 120 -5.82 2.47 1.56
C ARG A 120 -4.72 1.83 0.78
N GLY A 121 -4.48 0.56 1.10
CA GLY A 121 -3.46 -0.19 0.43
C GLY A 121 -2.03 0.16 0.82
N TYR A 122 -1.81 0.99 1.84
CA TYR A 122 -0.58 0.92 2.63
C TYR A 122 -0.92 0.44 4.02
N ALA A 123 0.00 -0.30 4.61
CA ALA A 123 -0.14 -0.80 5.96
C ALA A 123 1.16 -0.54 6.74
N TRP A 124 1.07 -0.42 8.07
CA TRP A 124 2.21 -0.32 9.00
C TRP A 124 2.41 -1.60 9.79
N ALA A 125 3.67 -1.96 10.06
CA ALA A 125 4.01 -3.17 10.79
C ALA A 125 3.29 -3.25 12.16
N ASP A 126 2.40 -4.23 12.36
CA ASP A 126 1.58 -4.33 13.58
C ASP A 126 2.44 -4.57 14.84
N TRP A 127 3.58 -5.27 14.68
CA TRP A 127 4.52 -5.53 15.77
C TRP A 127 5.23 -4.27 16.28
N ALA A 128 5.31 -3.21 15.46
CA ALA A 128 5.96 -1.94 15.80
C ALA A 128 4.95 -0.85 16.17
N PHE A 129 3.86 -0.77 15.41
CA PHE A 129 2.91 0.35 15.43
C PHE A 129 1.53 -0.02 15.96
N GLY A 130 1.26 -1.30 16.23
CA GLY A 130 -0.08 -1.81 16.53
C GLY A 130 -0.18 -2.63 17.81
N GLY A 131 -1.27 -3.40 17.89
CA GLY A 131 -1.83 -3.87 19.17
C GLY A 131 -1.13 -5.08 19.81
N VAL A 132 0.02 -5.51 19.29
CA VAL A 132 0.86 -6.54 19.94
C VAL A 132 1.69 -5.94 21.07
N ARG A 133 2.02 -4.65 20.99
CA ARG A 133 2.78 -3.94 22.02
C ARG A 133 1.87 -3.34 23.08
N THR A 134 2.39 -3.22 24.29
CA THR A 134 1.76 -2.51 25.42
C THR A 134 2.31 -1.10 25.61
N ARG A 135 3.36 -0.73 24.86
CA ARG A 135 4.03 0.58 24.88
C ARG A 135 4.61 0.94 23.50
N PRO A 136 4.87 2.22 23.24
CA PRO A 136 5.61 2.67 22.06
C PRO A 136 6.97 1.94 21.88
N LEU A 137 7.32 1.66 20.63
CA LEU A 137 8.63 1.17 20.23
C LEU A 137 9.61 2.35 20.18
N THR A 138 10.71 2.26 20.92
CA THR A 138 11.79 3.27 20.88
C THR A 138 12.71 3.00 19.69
N LEU A 139 13.34 4.05 19.14
CA LEU A 139 14.34 3.89 18.07
C LEU A 139 15.52 3.03 18.53
N ALA A 140 15.90 3.11 19.80
CA ALA A 140 16.99 2.33 20.39
C ALA A 140 16.71 0.82 20.45
N GLU A 141 15.45 0.39 20.36
CA GLU A 141 15.08 -1.03 20.29
C GLU A 141 15.25 -1.63 18.89
N ILE A 142 15.61 -0.83 17.88
CA ILE A 142 15.77 -1.26 16.49
C ILE A 142 17.26 -1.32 16.14
N ASN A 143 17.85 -2.51 16.25
CA ASN A 143 19.26 -2.73 15.95
C ASN A 143 19.54 -2.87 14.44
N THR A 144 18.54 -3.26 13.66
CA THR A 144 18.66 -3.52 12.22
C THR A 144 17.71 -2.70 11.35
N PRO A 145 17.77 -1.35 11.40
CA PRO A 145 16.75 -0.52 10.79
C PRO A 145 16.66 -0.63 9.25
N SER A 146 17.75 -1.02 8.58
CA SER A 146 17.80 -1.21 7.12
C SER A 146 17.28 -2.56 6.63
N THR A 147 16.95 -3.49 7.53
CA THR A 147 16.36 -4.80 7.15
C THR A 147 15.06 -5.07 7.87
N THR A 148 14.66 -4.22 8.82
CA THR A 148 13.39 -4.34 9.53
C THR A 148 12.30 -3.51 8.85
N ILE A 149 11.15 -4.12 8.55
CA ILE A 149 10.04 -3.49 7.83
C ILE A 149 9.30 -2.48 8.72
N MET A 150 8.99 -1.31 8.14
CA MET A 150 8.18 -0.27 8.77
C MET A 150 6.76 -0.22 8.18
N LEU A 151 6.64 -0.09 6.86
CA LEU A 151 5.36 -0.02 6.14
C LEU A 151 5.49 -0.63 4.73
N ALA A 152 4.37 -1.07 4.15
CA ALA A 152 4.35 -1.66 2.81
C ALA A 152 3.08 -1.26 2.04
N ASP A 153 3.12 -1.35 0.71
CA ASP A 153 1.96 -1.10 -0.18
C ASP A 153 1.06 -2.31 -0.46
N SER A 154 1.02 -3.19 0.54
CA SER A 154 0.08 -4.30 0.67
C SER A 154 -0.74 -4.14 1.93
N ALA A 155 -2.06 -4.34 1.81
CA ALA A 155 -2.97 -4.28 2.94
C ALA A 155 -2.83 -5.53 3.84
N HIS A 156 -2.41 -6.67 3.28
CA HIS A 156 -2.28 -7.94 4.00
C HIS A 156 -1.10 -8.77 3.46
N MET A 157 0.06 -8.66 4.12
CA MET A 157 1.16 -9.60 3.87
C MET A 157 0.98 -10.97 4.56
N PHE A 158 -0.19 -11.31 5.09
CA PHE A 158 -0.59 -12.65 5.57
C PHE A 158 -2.00 -12.53 6.14
N GLY A 159 -2.92 -13.42 5.74
CA GLY A 159 -4.15 -13.63 6.50
C GLY A 159 -3.92 -14.65 7.60
N GLY A 160 -4.47 -14.40 8.79
CA GLY A 160 -4.19 -15.14 10.02
C GLY A 160 -4.49 -14.28 11.24
N LYS A 161 -4.41 -14.81 12.47
CA LYS A 161 -4.58 -14.06 13.74
C LYS A 161 -3.54 -12.93 13.99
N GLY A 162 -2.83 -12.49 12.96
CA GLY A 162 -1.98 -11.31 12.97
C GLY A 162 -1.99 -10.73 11.57
N ALA A 163 -2.76 -9.66 11.37
CA ALA A 163 -2.46 -8.75 10.28
C ALA A 163 -1.03 -8.27 10.54
N ILE A 164 -0.10 -8.80 9.75
CA ILE A 164 1.33 -8.56 9.93
C ILE A 164 1.67 -7.07 9.73
N ILE A 165 0.88 -6.43 8.90
CA ILE A 165 0.90 -5.02 8.60
C ILE A 165 -0.57 -4.55 8.67
N TRP A 166 -0.86 -3.49 9.43
CA TRP A 166 -2.20 -2.98 9.68
C TRP A 166 -2.53 -1.75 8.81
N ALA A 167 -3.70 -1.77 8.17
CA ALA A 167 -4.29 -0.63 7.47
C ALA A 167 -5.68 -0.31 8.06
N ASN A 168 -6.01 0.98 8.16
CA ASN A 168 -7.32 1.45 8.62
C ASN A 168 -8.47 0.89 7.76
N ILE A 169 -8.24 0.73 6.44
CA ILE A 169 -9.19 0.12 5.52
C ILE A 169 -8.53 -1.10 4.91
N CYS A 170 -8.97 -2.27 5.39
CA CYS A 170 -8.47 -3.57 5.00
C CYS A 170 -9.22 -4.10 3.76
N CYS A 171 -8.44 -4.81 2.94
CA CYS A 171 -8.82 -5.58 1.78
C CYS A 171 -9.29 -4.78 0.54
N ASP A 172 -8.55 -4.97 -0.55
CA ASP A 172 -8.90 -4.54 -1.90
C ASP A 172 -10.18 -5.20 -2.44
N ASP A 173 -10.58 -6.34 -1.87
CA ASP A 173 -11.78 -7.10 -2.23
C ASP A 173 -13.07 -6.64 -1.52
N GLY A 174 -12.97 -5.72 -0.55
CA GLY A 174 -14.12 -5.25 0.23
C GLY A 174 -14.70 -6.28 1.19
N SER A 175 -13.98 -7.36 1.50
CA SER A 175 -14.38 -8.44 2.42
C SER A 175 -14.55 -7.99 3.88
N GLY A 176 -14.06 -6.81 4.25
CA GLY A 176 -14.50 -6.12 5.46
C GLY A 176 -14.05 -6.77 6.77
N THR A 177 -12.88 -7.42 6.79
CA THR A 177 -12.30 -7.96 8.03
C THR A 177 -10.94 -7.34 8.36
N LEU A 178 -10.90 -6.61 9.49
CA LEU A 178 -9.71 -5.89 10.01
C LEU A 178 -8.50 -6.78 10.23
N ASP A 179 -8.74 -8.08 10.35
CA ASP A 179 -7.75 -9.07 10.76
C ASP A 179 -7.19 -9.87 9.57
N GLY A 180 -7.57 -9.52 8.32
CA GLY A 180 -7.13 -10.27 7.14
C GLY A 180 -7.64 -11.71 7.13
N LEU A 181 -8.79 -11.95 7.76
CA LEU A 181 -9.46 -13.25 7.81
C LEU A 181 -10.87 -13.13 7.26
N THR A 182 -11.27 -13.96 6.32
CA THR A 182 -12.69 -14.18 5.98
C THR A 182 -13.51 -14.52 7.24
N ASN A 183 -14.84 -14.35 7.19
CA ASN A 183 -15.73 -14.62 8.35
C ASN A 183 -15.64 -16.06 8.88
N ASP A 184 -15.12 -17.00 8.09
CA ASP A 184 -14.83 -18.39 8.45
C ASP A 184 -13.40 -18.60 8.99
N GLY A 185 -12.67 -17.52 9.32
CA GLY A 185 -11.36 -17.57 9.96
C GLY A 185 -10.23 -18.01 9.03
N LYS A 186 -10.46 -18.04 7.71
CA LYS A 186 -9.40 -18.30 6.73
C LYS A 186 -8.72 -17.00 6.32
N PRO A 187 -7.42 -17.01 6.03
CA PRO A 187 -6.73 -15.88 5.41
C PRO A 187 -7.57 -15.30 4.27
N VAL A 188 -7.82 -13.99 4.26
CA VAL A 188 -8.32 -13.32 3.05
C VAL A 188 -7.26 -13.60 1.98
N ASP A 189 -7.73 -14.17 0.88
CA ASP A 189 -6.92 -14.53 -0.27
C ASP A 189 -6.56 -13.24 -1.02
N ASP A 190 -5.78 -12.37 -0.36
CA ASP A 190 -5.20 -11.18 -0.97
C ASP A 190 -4.06 -11.65 -1.89
N LYS A 191 -4.43 -12.45 -2.92
CA LYS A 191 -3.58 -12.91 -4.02
C LYS A 191 -3.04 -11.76 -4.85
N GLN A 192 -3.39 -10.53 -4.51
CA GLN A 192 -2.99 -9.35 -5.25
C GLN A 192 -1.71 -8.78 -4.66
N SER A 193 -0.64 -9.57 -4.76
CA SER A 193 0.69 -8.96 -4.86
C SER A 193 0.60 -7.89 -5.94
N ARG A 194 0.62 -6.63 -5.52
CA ARG A 194 0.48 -5.50 -6.44
C ARG A 194 1.74 -5.42 -7.30
N HIS A 195 1.81 -4.46 -8.22
CA HIS A 195 3.09 -4.09 -8.83
C HIS A 195 3.93 -5.25 -9.41
N PHE A 196 3.28 -6.16 -10.15
CA PHE A 196 3.88 -7.33 -10.79
C PHE A 196 4.38 -8.44 -9.84
N GLY A 197 3.58 -8.81 -8.84
CA GLY A 197 3.91 -9.94 -7.97
C GLY A 197 4.84 -9.57 -6.81
N GLY A 198 4.89 -8.29 -6.44
CA GLY A 198 5.74 -7.80 -5.37
C GLY A 198 5.27 -6.47 -4.81
N GLU A 199 5.96 -5.99 -3.80
CA GLU A 199 5.47 -4.89 -2.97
C GLU A 199 6.61 -3.89 -2.76
N ASN A 200 6.26 -2.60 -2.72
CA ASN A 200 7.19 -1.61 -2.21
C ASN A 200 7.12 -1.66 -0.68
N ILE A 201 8.28 -1.74 -0.07
CA ILE A 201 8.45 -1.88 1.37
C ILE A 201 9.35 -0.75 1.83
N ALA A 202 8.89 0.01 2.82
CA ALA A 202 9.71 0.93 3.55
C ALA A 202 10.25 0.26 4.82
N PHE A 203 11.52 0.53 5.12
CA PHE A 203 12.23 -0.02 6.25
C PHE A 203 12.32 1.00 7.38
N MET A 204 12.75 0.56 8.57
CA MET A 204 12.83 1.37 9.77
C MET A 204 13.84 2.53 9.68
N ASP A 205 14.80 2.49 8.75
CA ASP A 205 15.69 3.62 8.41
C ASP A 205 15.06 4.62 7.41
N GLY A 206 13.85 4.32 6.94
CA GLY A 206 13.08 5.12 5.99
C GLY A 206 13.44 4.95 4.52
N HIS A 207 14.33 4.03 4.12
CA HIS A 207 14.50 3.69 2.71
C HIS A 207 13.34 2.83 2.20
N VAL A 208 13.09 2.85 0.89
CA VAL A 208 12.00 2.09 0.26
C VAL A 208 12.54 1.24 -0.88
N LYS A 209 12.21 -0.04 -0.88
CA LYS A 209 12.65 -1.01 -1.88
C LYS A 209 11.49 -1.88 -2.33
N TRP A 210 11.43 -2.17 -3.63
CA TRP A 210 10.53 -3.18 -4.15
C TRP A 210 11.09 -4.58 -3.94
N MET A 211 10.27 -5.50 -3.43
CA MET A 211 10.62 -6.90 -3.21
C MET A 211 9.52 -7.80 -3.78
N ARG A 212 9.89 -8.97 -4.34
CA ARG A 212 8.88 -9.96 -4.74
C ARG A 212 8.16 -10.45 -3.49
N SER A 213 6.84 -10.63 -3.53
CA SER A 213 6.12 -11.07 -2.34
C SER A 213 6.67 -12.41 -1.83
N THR A 214 7.05 -13.33 -2.72
CA THR A 214 7.72 -14.60 -2.37
C THR A 214 8.99 -14.43 -1.54
N ASP A 215 9.79 -13.42 -1.84
CA ASP A 215 11.06 -13.16 -1.14
C ASP A 215 10.77 -12.59 0.25
N VAL A 216 9.78 -11.70 0.34
CA VAL A 216 9.34 -11.12 1.62
C VAL A 216 8.78 -12.20 2.52
N PHE A 217 7.95 -13.10 1.99
CA PHE A 217 7.44 -14.26 2.72
C PHE A 217 8.57 -15.19 3.19
N GLY A 218 9.53 -15.48 2.32
CA GLY A 218 10.66 -16.35 2.65
C GLY A 218 11.60 -15.78 3.72
N GLN A 219 11.67 -14.45 3.86
CA GLN A 219 12.56 -13.74 4.79
C GLN A 219 11.82 -13.11 5.97
N TRP A 220 10.53 -13.41 6.15
CA TRP A 220 9.67 -12.71 7.12
C TRP A 220 10.24 -12.69 8.55
N SER A 221 10.80 -13.81 9.03
CA SER A 221 11.38 -13.91 10.37
C SER A 221 12.55 -12.95 10.60
N VAL A 222 13.26 -12.57 9.53
CA VAL A 222 14.34 -11.59 9.54
C VAL A 222 13.75 -10.18 9.44
N LEU A 223 12.87 -9.98 8.47
CA LEU A 223 12.29 -8.68 8.14
C LEU A 223 11.39 -8.10 9.26
N SER A 224 10.91 -8.94 10.16
CA SER A 224 10.05 -8.57 11.30
C SER A 224 10.76 -8.52 12.64
N ASN A 225 12.04 -8.92 12.68
CA ASN A 225 12.80 -8.93 13.90
C ASN A 225 13.67 -7.66 13.99
N PRO A 226 13.43 -6.77 14.96
CA PRO A 226 14.23 -5.55 15.13
C PRO A 226 15.62 -5.81 15.74
N ASN A 227 15.91 -7.03 16.22
CA ASN A 227 17.08 -7.35 17.03
C ASN A 227 18.02 -8.40 16.40
N GLN A 228 17.76 -8.83 15.17
CA GLN A 228 18.46 -9.98 14.58
C GLN A 228 19.84 -9.65 14.01
#